data_AF-A0ABC8UI33-F1
#
_entry.id   AF-A0ABC8UI33-F1
#
_cell.length_a   1.000
_cell.length_b   1.000
_cell.length_c   1.000
_cell.angle_alpha   90.00
_cell.angle_beta   90.00
_cell.angle_gamma   90.00
#
_symmetry.space_group_name_H-M   'P 1'
#
loop_
_entity.id
_entity.type
_entity.pdbx_description
1 polymer ?
#
loop_
_entity_poly.entity_id
_entity_poly.type
_entity_poly.pdbx_seq_one_letter_code
_entity_poly.pdbx_strand_id
1 'polypeptide(L)'
;STSYVPNLFNNSIRVLCNANSSEGFNPLKDVSLPEIHLKTREITGLIGGPLPSGRSILAFFVGRLHDHIRYLLLKQWKGKDQDVQVFESLLDGLSYNSMLKKSRFCLCPSGYEVASPRVVEAIYAECIPVLISDGYVPPFSDVLNWKAFSIVVPVKDIHNIKKILMSISQT
;
A
#
# COMPACT_ATOMS: atom_id res chain seq x y z
N SER A 1 -7.29 14.62 -18.66
CA SER A 1 -7.95 13.41 -18.14
C SER A 1 -9.05 12.97 -19.08
N THR A 2 -9.25 11.66 -19.28
CA THR A 2 -10.37 11.13 -20.09
C THR A 2 -11.73 11.50 -19.52
N SER A 3 -11.81 11.89 -18.24
CA SER A 3 -13.02 12.41 -17.59
C SER A 3 -13.62 13.64 -18.27
N TYR A 4 -12.84 14.40 -19.04
CA TYR A 4 -13.32 15.59 -19.77
C TYR A 4 -13.78 15.29 -21.20
N VAL A 5 -13.70 14.02 -21.64
CA VAL A 5 -14.10 13.59 -22.99
C VAL A 5 -15.07 12.42 -22.86
N PRO A 6 -16.40 12.67 -22.76
CA PRO A 6 -17.39 11.65 -22.41
C PRO A 6 -17.35 10.40 -23.30
N ASN A 7 -17.12 10.57 -24.60
CA ASN A 7 -17.03 9.44 -25.53
C ASN A 7 -15.86 8.51 -25.17
N LEU A 8 -14.67 9.07 -24.90
CA LEU A 8 -13.52 8.27 -24.48
C LEU A 8 -13.72 7.69 -23.07
N PHE A 9 -14.29 8.46 -22.15
CA PHE A 9 -14.55 7.96 -20.79
C PHE A 9 -15.44 6.73 -20.78
N ASN A 10 -16.46 6.67 -21.64
CA ASN A 10 -17.43 5.58 -21.68
C ASN A 10 -16.97 4.41 -22.54
N ASN A 11 -16.38 4.67 -23.71
CA ASN A 11 -16.18 3.67 -24.77
C ASN A 11 -14.73 3.18 -24.93
N SER A 12 -13.78 3.64 -24.10
CA SER A 12 -12.43 3.08 -24.08
C SER A 12 -12.15 2.28 -22.81
N ILE A 13 -11.18 1.36 -22.93
CA ILE A 13 -10.50 0.73 -21.80
C ILE A 13 -9.44 1.70 -21.32
N ARG A 14 -9.50 2.12 -20.06
CA ARG A 14 -8.49 3.00 -19.47
C ARG A 14 -7.51 2.18 -18.66
N VAL A 15 -6.23 2.47 -18.84
CA VAL A 15 -5.16 1.93 -17.99
C VAL A 15 -4.80 3.02 -16.98
N LEU A 16 -5.06 2.78 -15.70
CA LEU A 16 -4.95 3.78 -14.65
C LEU A 16 -4.04 3.28 -13.53
N CYS A 17 -3.06 4.12 -13.13
CA CYS A 17 -2.24 3.80 -11.98
C CYS A 17 -3.04 3.99 -10.68
N ASN A 18 -3.81 5.09 -10.57
CA ASN A 18 -4.72 5.32 -9.45
C ASN A 18 -6.10 4.73 -9.74
N ALA A 19 -6.24 3.43 -9.49
CA ALA A 19 -7.51 2.72 -9.67
C ALA A 19 -8.41 2.92 -8.44
N ASN A 20 -9.27 3.93 -8.47
CA ASN A 20 -10.23 4.22 -7.40
C ASN A 20 -11.67 4.22 -7.95
N SER A 21 -12.48 3.29 -7.46
CA SER A 21 -13.88 3.13 -7.88
C SER A 21 -14.73 4.36 -7.59
N SER A 22 -14.42 5.10 -6.52
CA SER A 22 -15.09 6.35 -6.15
C SER A 22 -14.74 7.54 -7.07
N GLU A 23 -13.68 7.42 -7.88
CA GLU A 23 -13.23 8.42 -8.85
C GLU A 23 -13.56 8.00 -10.30
N GLY A 24 -14.44 7.01 -10.44
CA GLY A 24 -14.97 6.56 -11.71
C GLY A 24 -14.15 5.47 -12.39
N PHE A 25 -13.18 4.83 -11.71
CA PHE A 25 -12.59 3.57 -12.19
C PHE A 25 -13.65 2.47 -12.23
N ASN A 26 -13.80 1.77 -13.35
CA ASN A 26 -14.72 0.65 -13.49
C ASN A 26 -13.93 -0.67 -13.62
N PRO A 27 -13.91 -1.54 -12.60
CA PRO A 27 -13.15 -2.80 -12.63
C PRO A 27 -13.62 -3.80 -13.69
N LEU A 28 -14.82 -3.63 -14.26
CA LEU A 28 -15.33 -4.49 -15.33
C LEU A 28 -14.87 -4.03 -16.73
N LYS A 29 -14.24 -2.86 -16.84
CA LYS A 29 -13.85 -2.24 -18.11
C LYS A 29 -12.42 -1.74 -18.13
N ASP A 30 -11.98 -1.09 -17.05
CA ASP A 30 -10.68 -0.46 -16.93
C ASP A 30 -9.67 -1.41 -16.28
N VAL A 31 -8.39 -1.14 -16.55
CA VAL A 31 -7.26 -1.93 -16.05
C VAL A 31 -6.42 -1.08 -15.10
N SER A 32 -6.22 -1.58 -13.89
CA SER A 32 -5.30 -1.00 -12.92
C SER A 32 -3.85 -1.37 -13.27
N LEU A 33 -2.97 -0.38 -13.37
CA LEU A 33 -1.54 -0.58 -13.63
C LEU A 33 -0.74 -0.32 -12.35
N PRO A 34 0.01 -1.29 -11.81
CA PRO A 34 0.84 -1.04 -10.64
C PRO A 34 1.97 -0.06 -10.96
N GLU A 35 2.23 0.89 -10.07
CA GLU A 35 3.48 1.64 -10.09
C GLU A 35 4.61 0.75 -9.54
N ILE A 36 5.73 0.70 -10.26
CA ILE A 36 6.91 -0.07 -9.85
C ILE A 36 8.11 0.86 -9.81
N HIS A 37 8.79 0.90 -8.67
CA HIS A 37 10.02 1.68 -8.52
C HIS A 37 11.26 0.79 -8.61
N LEU A 38 11.78 0.59 -9.83
CA LEU A 38 13.04 -0.14 -10.07
C LEU A 38 14.18 0.85 -10.32
N LYS A 39 15.07 1.03 -9.34
CA LYS A 39 16.24 1.91 -9.50
C LYS A 39 17.25 1.40 -10.52
N THR A 40 17.47 0.08 -10.55
CA THR A 40 18.49 -0.58 -11.40
C THR A 40 17.88 -1.37 -12.56
N ARG A 41 16.56 -1.27 -12.79
CA ARG A 41 15.76 -2.11 -13.72
C ARG A 41 15.79 -3.61 -13.42
N GLU A 42 16.56 -4.05 -12.44
CA GLU A 42 16.60 -5.41 -11.93
C GLU A 42 15.88 -5.51 -10.58
N ILE A 43 15.37 -6.71 -10.29
CA ILE A 43 14.73 -7.05 -9.01
C ILE A 43 15.73 -7.63 -7.99
N THR A 44 16.98 -7.81 -8.40
CA THR A 44 18.07 -8.38 -7.59
C THR A 44 18.24 -7.59 -6.29
N GLY A 45 18.10 -8.25 -5.14
CA GLY A 45 18.20 -7.64 -3.81
C GLY A 45 16.93 -6.92 -3.30
N LEU A 46 15.94 -6.68 -4.17
CA LEU A 46 14.62 -6.17 -3.75
C LEU A 46 13.75 -7.28 -3.16
N ILE A 47 13.86 -8.49 -3.73
CA ILE A 47 13.07 -9.65 -3.33
C ILE A 47 13.62 -10.30 -2.05
N GLY A 48 12.69 -10.78 -1.23
CA GLY A 48 12.95 -11.63 -0.07
C GLY A 48 12.86 -10.88 1.24
N GLY A 49 12.88 -11.61 2.33
CA GLY A 49 12.92 -11.07 3.67
C GLY A 49 13.24 -12.18 4.67
N PRO A 50 13.46 -11.84 5.95
CA PRO A 50 13.42 -12.85 6.99
C PRO A 50 12.03 -13.51 7.03
N LEU A 51 11.99 -14.76 7.51
CA LEU A 51 10.76 -15.48 7.82
C LEU A 51 9.83 -14.61 8.69
N PRO A 52 8.50 -14.81 8.64
CA PRO A 52 7.56 -14.02 9.44
C PRO A 52 7.88 -13.96 10.94
N SER A 53 8.44 -15.03 11.51
CA SER A 53 8.88 -15.12 12.91
C SER A 53 10.12 -14.28 13.22
N GLY A 54 10.95 -13.97 12.22
CA GLY A 54 12.16 -13.15 12.35
C GLY A 54 11.91 -11.65 12.20
N ARG A 55 10.65 -11.22 12.04
CA ARG A 55 10.27 -9.83 11.81
C ARG A 55 9.84 -9.17 13.11
N SER A 56 10.66 -8.23 13.58
CA SER A 56 10.46 -7.56 14.86
C SER A 56 9.44 -6.41 14.83
N ILE A 57 9.09 -5.90 13.65
CA ILE A 57 8.15 -4.78 13.51
C ILE A 57 6.78 -5.34 13.11
N LEU A 58 5.72 -4.98 13.85
CA LEU A 58 4.37 -5.39 13.50
C LEU A 58 3.95 -4.71 12.20
N ALA A 59 3.95 -3.38 12.16
CA ALA A 59 3.53 -2.61 11.00
C ALA A 59 4.43 -1.42 10.73
N PHE A 60 4.67 -1.11 9.45
CA PHE A 60 5.55 -0.01 9.06
C PHE A 60 4.96 0.87 7.96
N PHE A 61 5.22 2.18 8.08
CA PHE A 61 5.01 3.18 7.04
C PHE A 61 6.08 4.26 7.08
N VAL A 62 6.52 4.70 5.90
CA VAL A 62 7.14 6.03 5.75
C VAL A 62 6.60 6.77 4.54
N GLY A 63 6.34 8.06 4.72
CA GLY A 63 5.91 8.93 3.64
C GLY A 63 5.54 10.33 4.11
N ARG A 64 5.82 11.30 3.23
CA ARG A 64 5.45 12.70 3.44
C ARG A 64 3.93 12.89 3.44
N LEU A 65 3.48 13.92 4.16
CA LEU A 65 2.10 14.39 4.14
C LEU A 65 1.76 14.83 2.71
N HIS A 66 0.70 14.25 2.14
CA HIS A 66 0.33 14.45 0.73
C HIS A 66 -1.18 14.38 0.53
N ASP A 67 -1.84 13.38 1.10
CA ASP A 67 -3.27 13.14 0.95
C ASP A 67 -3.96 13.00 2.32
N HIS A 68 -5.30 13.01 2.31
CA HIS A 68 -6.11 12.93 3.52
C HIS A 68 -5.84 11.66 4.34
N ILE A 69 -5.66 10.52 3.68
CA ILE A 69 -5.45 9.23 4.36
C ILE A 69 -4.08 9.21 5.04
N ARG A 70 -3.03 9.69 4.36
CA ARG A 70 -1.70 9.87 4.96
C ARG A 70 -1.72 10.86 6.11
N TYR A 71 -2.47 11.95 6.00
CA TYR A 71 -2.64 12.88 7.12
C TYR A 71 -3.23 12.18 8.34
N LEU A 72 -4.31 11.42 8.17
CA LEU A 72 -4.94 10.66 9.27
C LEU A 72 -3.98 9.62 9.85
N LEU A 73 -3.26 8.89 8.99
CA LEU A 73 -2.30 7.87 9.41
C LEU A 73 -1.14 8.47 10.21
N LEU A 74 -0.51 9.54 9.70
CA LEU A 74 0.58 10.25 10.37
C LEU A 74 0.09 10.86 11.68
N LYS A 75 -1.06 11.54 11.68
CA LYS A 75 -1.65 12.10 12.89
C LYS A 75 -1.90 11.03 13.95
N GLN A 76 -2.35 9.85 13.56
CA GLN A 76 -2.70 8.79 14.50
C GLN A 76 -1.50 8.03 15.04
N TRP A 77 -0.49 7.74 14.20
CA TRP A 77 0.56 6.75 14.54
C TRP A 77 2.00 7.28 14.52
N LYS A 78 2.29 8.45 13.94
CA LYS A 78 3.67 8.95 13.81
C LYS A 78 4.36 9.03 15.16
N GLY A 79 5.39 8.21 15.36
CA GLY A 79 6.20 8.17 16.60
C GLY A 79 5.44 7.81 17.88
N LYS A 80 4.28 7.14 17.78
CA LYS A 80 3.39 6.90 18.93
C LYS A 80 3.38 5.46 19.46
N ASP A 81 3.94 4.51 18.73
CA ASP A 81 3.93 3.09 19.09
C ASP A 81 5.23 2.40 18.64
N GLN A 82 5.71 1.44 19.41
CA GLN A 82 6.97 0.72 19.13
C GLN A 82 6.78 -0.39 18.08
N ASP A 83 5.59 -0.97 18.00
CA ASP A 83 5.24 -2.06 17.08
C ASP A 83 4.69 -1.52 15.75
N VAL A 84 3.94 -0.41 15.81
CA VAL A 84 3.41 0.29 14.63
C VAL A 84 4.26 1.53 14.34
N GLN A 85 5.27 1.33 13.50
CA GLN A 85 6.29 2.33 13.21
C GLN A 85 5.92 3.17 11.99
N VAL A 86 5.49 4.40 12.24
CA VAL A 86 5.05 5.36 11.21
C VAL A 86 5.95 6.58 11.23
N PHE A 87 6.52 6.94 10.08
CA PHE A 87 7.42 8.08 9.92
C PHE A 87 7.02 8.96 8.74
N GLU A 88 7.40 10.24 8.80
CA GLU A 88 7.25 11.15 7.67
C GLU A 88 8.47 11.11 6.71
N SER A 89 9.65 10.96 7.30
CA SER A 89 10.93 10.69 6.64
C SER A 89 11.72 9.72 7.50
N LEU A 90 12.58 8.91 6.88
CA LEU A 90 13.53 8.07 7.61
C LEU A 90 14.64 8.94 8.20
N LEU A 91 15.13 8.50 9.37
CA LEU A 91 16.35 9.03 9.97
C LEU A 91 17.59 8.52 9.23
N ASP A 92 18.69 9.26 9.35
CA ASP A 92 19.97 8.86 8.77
C ASP A 92 20.40 7.48 9.30
N GLY A 93 20.88 6.63 8.39
CA GLY A 93 21.30 5.25 8.70
C GLY A 93 20.20 4.19 8.65
N LEU A 94 18.93 4.57 8.52
CA LEU A 94 17.83 3.62 8.28
C LEU A 94 17.56 3.42 6.79
N SER A 95 17.65 2.18 6.33
CA SER A 95 17.28 1.81 4.96
C SER A 95 15.80 1.47 4.86
N TYR A 96 15.08 2.11 3.93
CA TYR A 96 13.68 1.84 3.63
C TYR A 96 13.42 0.35 3.33
N ASN A 97 14.23 -0.25 2.47
CA ASN A 97 14.08 -1.66 2.12
C ASN A 97 14.30 -2.57 3.35
N SER A 98 15.27 -2.23 4.20
CA SER A 98 15.49 -2.98 5.44
C SER A 98 14.33 -2.86 6.42
N MET A 99 13.67 -1.69 6.50
CA MET A 99 12.49 -1.50 7.34
C MET A 99 11.29 -2.30 6.82
N LEU A 100 11.04 -2.31 5.51
CA LEU A 100 10.01 -3.17 4.90
C LEU A 100 10.26 -4.65 5.24
N LYS A 101 11.48 -5.15 5.03
CA LYS A 101 11.84 -6.56 5.29
C LYS A 101 11.73 -6.96 6.76
N LYS A 102 11.98 -6.02 7.69
CA LYS A 102 11.82 -6.26 9.14
C LYS A 102 10.36 -6.21 9.60
N SER A 103 9.43 -5.81 8.74
CA SER A 103 8.03 -5.59 9.07
C SER A 103 7.15 -6.74 8.61
N ARG A 104 6.24 -7.17 9.47
CA ARG A 104 5.24 -8.19 9.14
C ARG A 104 4.20 -7.62 8.18
N PHE A 105 3.72 -6.42 8.48
CA PHE A 105 2.71 -5.70 7.73
C PHE A 105 3.25 -4.36 7.21
N CYS A 106 2.96 -4.04 5.94
CA CYS A 106 3.40 -2.80 5.30
C CYS A 106 2.20 -1.96 4.94
N LEU A 107 2.05 -0.81 5.61
CA LEU A 107 0.88 0.04 5.43
C LEU A 107 0.95 0.74 4.07
N CYS A 108 -0.12 0.59 3.31
CA CYS A 108 -0.28 1.07 1.95
C CYS A 108 -1.52 1.99 1.89
N PRO A 109 -1.45 3.21 2.45
CA PRO A 109 -2.53 4.19 2.27
C PRO A 109 -2.65 4.58 0.80
N SER A 110 -3.86 4.51 0.26
CA SER A 110 -4.13 4.94 -1.11
C SER A 110 -3.89 6.45 -1.24
N GLY A 111 -3.23 6.86 -2.33
CA GLY A 111 -3.03 8.27 -2.65
C GLY A 111 -4.21 8.85 -3.42
N TYR A 112 -4.33 10.18 -3.40
CA TYR A 112 -5.34 10.93 -4.18
C TYR A 112 -4.85 11.28 -5.61
N GLU A 113 -3.53 11.41 -5.84
CA GLU A 113 -3.00 11.93 -7.12
C GLU A 113 -1.99 11.00 -7.82
N VAL A 114 -1.25 10.19 -7.07
CA VAL A 114 -0.24 9.25 -7.61
C VAL A 114 -0.33 7.91 -6.88
N ALA A 115 -0.43 6.82 -7.64
CA ALA A 115 -0.50 5.48 -7.09
C ALA A 115 0.87 5.02 -6.63
N SER A 116 1.13 5.12 -5.33
CA SER A 116 2.44 4.76 -4.76
C SER A 116 2.91 3.34 -5.12
N PRO A 117 4.22 3.13 -5.35
CA PRO A 117 4.78 1.80 -5.61
C PRO A 117 4.75 0.87 -4.38
N ARG A 118 4.30 1.37 -3.22
CA ARG A 118 4.34 0.68 -1.92
C ARG A 118 3.74 -0.71 -1.94
N VAL A 119 2.63 -0.91 -2.65
CA VAL A 119 2.00 -2.23 -2.72
C VAL A 119 2.95 -3.24 -3.34
N VAL A 120 3.64 -2.86 -4.42
CA VAL A 120 4.63 -3.72 -5.09
C VAL A 120 5.89 -3.87 -4.24
N GLU A 121 6.37 -2.80 -3.61
CA GLU A 121 7.53 -2.84 -2.73
C GLU A 121 7.30 -3.73 -1.49
N ALA A 122 6.08 -3.73 -0.94
CA ALA A 122 5.69 -4.61 0.15
C ALA A 122 5.75 -6.08 -0.30
N ILE A 123 5.21 -6.40 -1.48
CA ILE A 123 5.25 -7.74 -2.06
C ILE A 123 6.70 -8.19 -2.29
N TYR A 124 7.57 -7.35 -2.85
CA TYR A 124 8.98 -7.67 -3.02
C TYR A 124 9.69 -7.96 -1.69
N ALA A 125 9.42 -7.17 -0.66
CA ALA A 125 9.96 -7.39 0.68
C ALA A 125 9.29 -8.55 1.44
N GLU A 126 8.41 -9.31 0.78
CA GLU A 126 7.56 -10.37 1.38
C GLU A 126 6.77 -9.86 2.59
N CYS A 127 6.47 -8.57 2.64
CA CYS A 127 5.73 -7.89 3.70
C CYS A 127 4.25 -7.82 3.33
N ILE A 128 3.37 -8.26 4.24
CA ILE A 128 1.93 -8.33 3.95
C ILE A 128 1.41 -6.90 3.72
N PRO A 129 0.92 -6.56 2.51
CA PRO A 129 0.40 -5.24 2.23
C PRO A 129 -0.91 -5.01 3.00
N VAL A 130 -0.99 -3.88 3.70
CA VAL A 130 -2.20 -3.41 4.37
C VAL A 130 -2.76 -2.23 3.58
N LEU A 131 -3.75 -2.50 2.74
CA LEU A 131 -4.41 -1.51 1.90
C LEU A 131 -5.32 -0.64 2.77
N ILE A 132 -4.99 0.64 2.91
CA ILE A 132 -5.80 1.61 3.66
C ILE A 132 -6.49 2.53 2.67
N SER A 133 -7.76 2.26 2.38
CA SER A 133 -8.54 2.96 1.35
C SER A 133 -10.04 2.70 1.50
N ASP A 134 -10.87 3.58 0.92
CA ASP A 134 -12.32 3.42 0.82
C ASP A 134 -12.80 3.11 -0.62
N GLY A 135 -11.88 2.79 -1.55
CA GLY A 135 -12.26 2.53 -2.95
C GLY A 135 -11.16 2.04 -3.88
N TYR A 136 -9.94 1.85 -3.37
CA TYR A 136 -8.81 1.37 -4.15
C TYR A 136 -9.05 -0.05 -4.67
N VAL A 137 -8.89 -0.21 -5.98
CA VAL A 137 -8.95 -1.51 -6.66
C VAL A 137 -7.51 -1.96 -6.92
N PRO A 138 -7.04 -3.05 -6.28
CA PRO A 138 -5.68 -3.52 -6.45
C PRO A 138 -5.40 -4.05 -7.87
N PRO A 139 -4.12 -4.01 -8.31
CA PRO A 139 -3.72 -4.51 -9.62
C PRO A 139 -4.04 -5.99 -9.80
N PHE A 140 -4.54 -6.36 -10.99
CA PHE A 140 -4.93 -7.72 -11.35
C PHE A 140 -5.95 -8.34 -10.38
N SER A 141 -6.86 -7.56 -9.81
CA SER A 141 -7.87 -8.06 -8.86
C SER A 141 -8.90 -9.01 -9.46
N ASP A 142 -8.97 -9.07 -10.79
CA ASP A 142 -9.70 -10.04 -11.60
C ASP A 142 -9.00 -11.42 -11.69
N VAL A 143 -7.70 -11.47 -11.44
CA VAL A 143 -6.87 -12.69 -11.51
C VAL A 143 -6.35 -13.13 -10.13
N LEU A 144 -5.88 -12.17 -9.32
CA LEU A 144 -5.26 -12.41 -8.03
C LEU A 144 -6.29 -12.33 -6.90
N ASN A 145 -6.33 -13.37 -6.05
CA ASN A 145 -7.10 -13.32 -4.81
C ASN A 145 -6.36 -12.49 -3.74
N TRP A 146 -6.54 -11.18 -3.77
CA TRP A 146 -5.91 -10.26 -2.81
C TRP A 146 -6.20 -10.60 -1.35
N LYS A 147 -7.36 -11.17 -1.05
CA LYS A 147 -7.73 -11.58 0.33
C LYS A 147 -6.82 -12.69 0.88
N ALA A 148 -6.10 -13.42 0.02
CA ALA A 148 -5.19 -14.48 0.44
C ALA A 148 -3.83 -13.95 0.92
N PHE A 149 -3.43 -12.74 0.53
CA PHE A 149 -2.09 -12.22 0.80
C PHE A 149 -2.04 -10.75 1.20
N SER A 150 -3.17 -10.07 1.35
CA SER A 150 -3.25 -8.68 1.82
C SER A 150 -4.35 -8.49 2.87
N ILE A 151 -4.27 -7.37 3.58
CA ILE A 151 -5.29 -6.93 4.52
C ILE A 151 -5.88 -5.62 4.01
N VAL A 152 -7.20 -5.47 4.08
CA VAL A 152 -7.89 -4.22 3.78
C VAL A 152 -8.36 -3.58 5.08
N VAL A 153 -7.97 -2.33 5.31
CA VAL A 153 -8.40 -1.53 6.47
C VAL A 153 -9.13 -0.29 5.95
N PRO A 154 -10.43 -0.12 6.24
CA PRO A 154 -11.15 1.10 5.92
C PRO A 154 -10.52 2.33 6.57
N VAL A 155 -10.64 3.51 5.95
CA VAL A 155 -9.99 4.74 6.47
C VAL A 155 -10.47 5.08 7.89
N LYS A 156 -11.75 4.83 8.19
CA LYS A 156 -12.33 5.01 9.54
C LYS A 156 -11.64 4.17 10.62
N ASP A 157 -11.04 3.05 10.25
CA ASP A 157 -10.43 2.08 11.16
C ASP A 157 -8.92 2.27 11.33
N ILE A 158 -8.33 3.36 10.80
CA ILE A 158 -6.91 3.70 10.98
C ILE A 158 -6.51 3.65 12.46
N HIS A 159 -7.36 4.13 13.36
CA HIS A 159 -7.11 4.11 14.81
C HIS A 159 -7.02 2.70 15.42
N ASN A 160 -7.60 1.69 14.76
CA ASN A 160 -7.64 0.30 15.20
C ASN A 160 -6.60 -0.61 14.52
N ILE A 161 -5.71 -0.07 13.67
CA ILE A 161 -4.73 -0.86 12.90
C ILE A 161 -3.99 -1.88 13.77
N LYS A 162 -3.42 -1.47 14.90
CA LYS A 162 -2.67 -2.40 15.77
C LYS A 162 -3.53 -3.59 16.22
N LYS A 163 -4.76 -3.33 16.67
CA LYS A 163 -5.71 -4.36 17.12
C LYS A 163 -6.07 -5.32 15.98
N ILE A 164 -6.37 -4.78 14.80
CA ILE A 164 -6.70 -5.58 13.61
C ILE A 164 -5.51 -6.49 13.27
N LEU A 165 -4.30 -5.93 13.16
CA LEU A 165 -3.12 -6.68 12.75
C LEU A 165 -2.66 -7.72 13.78
N MET A 166 -2.83 -7.44 15.08
CA MET A 166 -2.56 -8.41 16.15
C MET A 166 -3.58 -9.55 16.19
N SER A 167 -4.82 -9.34 15.73
CA SER A 167 -5.84 -10.39 15.69
C SER A 167 -5.57 -11.46 14.63
N ILE A 168 -4.65 -11.18 13.69
CA ILE A 168 -4.25 -12.11 12.65
C ILE A 168 -3.21 -13.06 13.24
N SER A 169 -3.60 -14.33 13.39
CA SER A 169 -2.76 -15.38 13.97
C SER A 169 -1.42 -15.49 13.23
N GLN A 170 -0.33 -15.65 13.99
CA GLN A 170 0.96 -16.07 13.45
C GLN A 170 0.85 -17.57 13.15
N THR A 171 0.33 -17.94 11.99
CA THR A 171 0.56 -19.29 11.43
C THR A 171 1.89 -19.32 10.72
#